data_AF-X1L6V6-F1
#
_entry.id   AF-X1L6V6-F1
#
_cell.length_a   1.000
_cell.length_b   1.000
_cell.length_c   1.000
_cell.angle_alpha   90.00
_cell.angle_beta   90.00
_cell.angle_gamma   90.00
#
_symmetry.space_group_name_H-M   'P 1'
#
loop_
_entity.id
_entity.type
_entity.pdbx_description
1 polymer ?
#
loop_
_entity_poly.entity_id
_entity_poly.type
_entity_poly.pdbx_seq_one_letter_code
_entity_poly.pdbx_strand_id
1 'polypeptide(L)'
;FFDTAELKTGVDYDVFVIPPVDSSLGSVVIYELSPIMMSANAKSREAAGKFIDFWLSPEGQSIWCNEMNFISANSAVSKDNLDLVKQKIAKDVFES
;
A
#
# COMPACT_ATOMS: atom_id res chain seq x y z
N PHE A 1 -6.68 -7.17 -12.50
CA PHE A 1 -6.32 -6.74 -13.87
C PHE A 1 -5.69 -7.87 -14.67
N PHE A 2 -4.64 -8.54 -14.17
CA PHE A 2 -4.10 -9.73 -14.85
C PHE A 2 -4.95 -10.98 -14.62
N ASP A 3 -5.56 -11.11 -13.44
CA ASP A 3 -6.51 -12.21 -13.16
C ASP A 3 -7.75 -12.13 -14.05
N THR A 4 -8.19 -10.92 -14.42
CA THR A 4 -9.29 -10.69 -15.37
C THR A 4 -8.91 -11.04 -16.82
N ALA A 5 -7.62 -11.25 -17.09
CA ALA A 5 -7.10 -11.77 -18.34
C ALA A 5 -6.75 -13.27 -18.26
N GLU A 6 -7.21 -13.97 -17.21
CA GLU A 6 -6.98 -15.40 -16.95
C GLU A 6 -5.49 -15.82 -16.79
N LEU A 7 -4.60 -14.85 -16.57
CA LEU A 7 -3.19 -15.11 -16.28
C LEU A 7 -3.01 -15.55 -14.82
N LYS A 8 -2.11 -16.51 -14.59
CA LYS A 8 -1.82 -17.07 -13.27
C LYS A 8 -0.50 -16.52 -12.71
N THR A 9 -0.59 -15.89 -11.53
CA THR A 9 0.60 -15.42 -10.79
C THR A 9 1.55 -16.59 -10.48
N GLY A 10 2.85 -16.35 -10.67
CA GLY A 10 3.92 -17.35 -10.47
C GLY A 10 4.06 -18.36 -11.62
N VAL A 11 3.20 -18.30 -12.64
CA VAL A 11 3.30 -19.14 -13.85
C VAL A 11 3.43 -18.26 -15.09
N ASP A 12 2.42 -17.41 -15.33
CA ASP A 12 2.37 -16.56 -16.52
C ASP A 12 2.99 -15.19 -16.26
N TYR A 13 2.95 -14.72 -15.01
CA TYR A 13 3.53 -13.45 -14.60
C TYR A 13 3.96 -13.45 -13.13
N ASP A 14 4.94 -12.60 -12.82
CA ASP A 14 5.43 -12.33 -11.47
C ASP A 14 6.01 -10.91 -11.40
N VAL A 15 6.36 -10.46 -10.20
CA VAL A 15 6.97 -9.16 -9.92
C VAL A 15 8.34 -9.31 -9.28
N PHE A 16 9.21 -8.32 -9.43
CA PHE A 16 10.49 -8.26 -8.74
C PHE A 16 10.86 -6.80 -8.47
N VAL A 17 11.71 -6.56 -7.47
CA VAL A 17 12.25 -5.23 -7.19
C VAL A 17 13.33 -4.90 -8.22
N ILE A 18 13.19 -3.75 -8.90
CA ILE A 18 14.20 -3.28 -9.84
C ILE A 18 15.49 -2.98 -9.06
N PRO A 19 16.64 -3.57 -9.46
CA PRO A 19 17.89 -3.32 -8.75
C PRO A 19 18.29 -1.84 -8.87
N PRO A 20 18.88 -1.25 -7.81
CA PRO A 20 19.41 0.11 -7.89
C PRO A 20 20.54 0.19 -8.93
N VAL A 21 20.65 1.35 -9.59
CA VAL A 21 21.80 1.64 -10.47
C VAL A 21 23.11 1.67 -9.66
N ASP A 22 23.06 2.20 -8.44
CA ASP A 22 24.16 2.18 -7.47
C ASP A 22 23.87 1.15 -6.38
N SER A 23 24.57 0.02 -6.40
CA SER A 23 24.39 -1.06 -5.43
C SER A 23 24.74 -0.67 -3.99
N SER A 24 25.46 0.44 -3.77
CA SER A 24 25.77 0.92 -2.42
C SER A 24 24.56 1.49 -1.68
N LEU A 25 23.48 1.83 -2.39
CA LEU A 25 22.25 2.41 -1.83
C LEU A 25 21.34 1.39 -1.15
N GLY A 26 21.62 0.08 -1.28
CA GLY A 26 20.76 -0.98 -0.79
C GLY A 26 19.42 -1.07 -1.56
N SER A 27 18.40 -1.64 -0.92
CA SER A 27 17.07 -1.77 -1.52
C SER A 27 16.40 -0.40 -1.61
N VAL A 28 16.11 0.05 -2.82
CA VAL A 28 15.39 1.30 -3.09
C VAL A 28 14.14 1.01 -3.91
N VAL A 29 13.06 1.69 -3.57
CA VAL A 29 11.80 1.63 -4.32
C VAL A 29 11.28 3.03 -4.56
N ILE A 30 10.64 3.22 -5.71
CA ILE A 30 9.80 4.38 -5.96
C ILE A 30 8.38 3.95 -5.65
N TYR A 31 7.77 4.60 -4.65
CA TYR A 31 6.42 4.29 -4.22
C TYR A 31 5.55 5.54 -4.32
N GLU A 32 4.46 5.44 -5.08
CA GLU A 32 3.47 6.51 -5.18
C GLU A 32 2.55 6.49 -3.97
N LEU A 33 2.54 7.60 -3.22
CA LEU A 33 1.74 7.75 -2.01
C LEU A 33 0.45 8.49 -2.34
N SER A 34 -0.65 8.10 -1.67
CA SER A 34 -1.90 8.87 -1.63
C SER A 34 -2.11 9.46 -0.23
N PRO A 35 -1.38 10.53 0.14
CA PRO A 35 -1.43 11.08 1.49
C PRO A 35 -2.76 11.80 1.74
N ILE A 36 -3.29 11.65 2.95
CA ILE A 36 -4.37 12.51 3.46
C ILE A 36 -3.72 13.71 4.15
N MET A 37 -4.04 14.92 3.68
CA MET A 37 -3.45 16.16 4.18
C MET A 37 -4.54 17.10 4.72
N MET A 38 -4.26 17.76 5.84
CA MET A 38 -5.11 18.82 6.38
C MET A 38 -4.63 20.19 5.89
N SER A 39 -5.56 21.01 5.39
CA SER A 39 -5.26 22.40 5.03
C SER A 39 -4.76 23.20 6.24
N ALA A 40 -3.72 24.01 6.03
CA ALA A 40 -3.24 24.95 7.04
C ALA A 40 -4.35 25.89 7.54
N ASN A 41 -5.30 26.24 6.67
CA ASN A 41 -6.41 27.16 6.94
C ASN A 41 -7.74 26.44 7.21
N ALA A 42 -7.70 25.16 7.60
CA ALA A 42 -8.91 24.40 7.89
C ALA A 42 -9.74 25.09 9.00
N LYS A 43 -10.98 25.47 8.67
CA LYS A 43 -11.89 26.15 9.60
C LYS A 43 -12.24 25.30 10.83
N SER A 44 -12.21 23.98 10.67
CA SER A 44 -12.52 23.00 11.72
C SER A 44 -11.41 21.97 11.85
N ARG A 45 -10.26 22.38 12.40
CA ARG A 45 -9.06 21.51 12.55
C ARG A 45 -9.33 20.25 13.37
N GLU A 46 -10.14 20.35 14.43
CA GLU A 46 -10.47 19.20 15.28
C GLU A 46 -11.25 18.12 14.50
N ALA A 47 -12.27 18.52 13.75
CA ALA A 47 -13.06 17.58 12.94
C ALA A 47 -12.21 16.95 11.82
N ALA A 48 -11.34 17.75 11.18
CA ALA A 48 -10.40 17.25 10.19
C ALA A 48 -9.38 16.26 10.79
N GLY A 49 -8.92 16.52 12.02
CA GLY A 49 -8.08 15.60 12.79
C GLY A 49 -8.77 14.26 13.02
N LYS A 50 -10.00 14.28 13.56
CA LYS A 50 -10.79 13.06 13.79
C LYS A 50 -11.02 12.26 12.51
N PHE A 51 -11.24 12.93 11.38
CA PHE A 51 -11.36 12.28 10.08
C PHE A 51 -10.06 11.58 9.66
N ILE A 52 -8.91 12.26 9.77
CA ILE A 52 -7.59 11.69 9.46
C ILE A 52 -7.30 10.50 10.39
N ASP A 53 -7.51 10.67 11.70
CA ASP A 53 -7.25 9.65 12.71
C ASP A 53 -8.06 8.37 12.42
N PHE A 54 -9.33 8.51 12.06
CA PHE A 54 -10.16 7.37 11.67
C PHE A 54 -9.61 6.65 10.44
N TRP A 55 -9.31 7.37 9.35
CA TRP A 55 -8.86 6.75 8.10
C TRP A 55 -7.43 6.18 8.18
N LEU A 56 -6.61 6.62 9.14
CA LEU A 56 -5.30 6.03 9.43
C LEU A 56 -5.36 4.87 10.45
N SER A 57 -6.47 4.72 11.17
CA SER A 57 -6.68 3.60 12.08
C SER A 57 -6.72 2.24 11.34
N PRO A 58 -6.50 1.11 12.04
CA PRO A 58 -6.61 -0.22 11.43
C PRO A 58 -7.97 -0.48 10.78
N GLU A 59 -9.06 0.01 11.39
CA GLU A 59 -10.42 -0.10 10.86
C GLU A 59 -10.57 0.66 9.53
N GLY A 60 -10.24 1.95 9.53
CA GLY A 60 -10.34 2.80 8.34
C GLY A 60 -9.44 2.32 7.20
N GLN A 61 -8.20 1.91 7.50
CA GLN A 61 -7.30 1.34 6.51
C GLN A 61 -7.80 -0.01 5.97
N SER A 62 -8.40 -0.87 6.81
CA SER A 62 -8.99 -2.12 6.34
C SER A 62 -10.14 -1.87 5.35
N ILE A 63 -11.04 -0.93 5.67
CA ILE A 63 -12.14 -0.54 4.77
C ILE A 63 -11.57 -0.04 3.45
N TRP A 64 -10.67 0.95 3.50
CA TRP A 64 -10.10 1.56 2.30
C TRP A 64 -9.36 0.55 1.41
N CYS A 65 -8.48 -0.25 2.02
CA CYS A 65 -7.60 -1.15 1.29
C CYS A 65 -8.32 -2.38 0.72
N ASN A 66 -9.39 -2.85 1.38
CA ASN A 66 -10.23 -3.91 0.84
C ASN A 66 -10.98 -3.45 -0.42
N GLU A 67 -11.54 -2.24 -0.41
CA GLU A 67 -12.27 -1.69 -1.56
C GLU A 67 -11.32 -1.34 -2.73
N MET A 68 -10.19 -0.72 -2.42
CA MET A 68 -9.22 -0.28 -3.44
C MET A 68 -8.25 -1.38 -3.87
N ASN A 69 -8.25 -2.52 -3.18
CA ASN A 69 -7.26 -3.60 -3.32
C ASN A 69 -5.82 -3.06 -3.23
N PHE A 70 -5.54 -2.24 -2.21
CA PHE A 70 -4.23 -1.63 -1.94
C PHE A 70 -3.53 -2.30 -0.76
N ILE A 71 -2.20 -2.19 -0.71
CA ILE A 71 -1.43 -2.56 0.47
C ILE A 71 -1.61 -1.43 1.51
N SER A 72 -2.12 -1.79 2.69
CA SER A 72 -2.31 -0.84 3.80
C SER A 72 -0.98 -0.27 4.28
N ALA A 73 -0.96 1.05 4.49
CA ALA A 73 0.16 1.73 5.15
C ALA A 73 0.19 1.48 6.67
N ASN A 74 -0.93 1.04 7.25
CA ASN A 74 -1.00 0.61 8.64
C ASN A 74 -0.67 -0.89 8.73
N SER A 75 0.44 -1.21 9.39
CA SER A 75 0.98 -2.57 9.52
C SER A 75 0.11 -3.53 10.32
N ALA A 76 -0.88 -3.03 11.07
CA ALA A 76 -1.84 -3.86 11.80
C ALA A 76 -2.94 -4.46 10.92
N VAL A 77 -3.09 -4.01 9.66
CA VAL A 77 -4.06 -4.56 8.70
C VAL A 77 -3.50 -5.82 8.05
N SER A 78 -4.27 -6.91 8.04
CA SER A 78 -3.86 -8.16 7.39
C SER A 78 -3.70 -7.99 5.89
N LYS A 79 -2.71 -8.70 5.34
CA LYS A 79 -2.38 -8.73 3.91
C LYS A 79 -2.94 -9.97 3.21
N ASP A 80 -3.55 -10.88 3.97
CA ASP A 80 -3.99 -12.19 3.48
C ASP A 80 -5.11 -12.08 2.44
N ASN A 81 -5.85 -10.97 2.47
CA ASN A 81 -6.92 -10.68 1.52
C ASN A 81 -6.42 -10.12 0.18
N LEU A 82 -5.13 -9.80 0.06
CA LEU A 82 -4.53 -9.29 -1.17
C LEU A 82 -4.20 -10.42 -2.14
N ASP A 83 -4.14 -10.10 -3.43
CA ASP A 83 -3.61 -11.04 -4.43
C ASP A 83 -2.14 -11.39 -4.18
N LEU A 84 -1.70 -12.53 -4.73
CA LEU A 84 -0.35 -13.05 -4.51
C LEU A 84 0.77 -12.09 -4.95
N VAL A 85 0.53 -11.27 -5.98
CA VAL A 85 1.50 -10.27 -6.41
C VAL A 85 1.67 -9.20 -5.33
N LYS A 86 0.58 -8.68 -4.77
CA LYS A 86 0.67 -7.67 -3.71
C LYS A 86 1.20 -8.23 -2.39
N GLN A 87 0.90 -9.49 -2.07
CA GLN A 87 1.54 -10.17 -0.94
C GLN A 87 3.07 -10.24 -1.12
N LYS A 88 3.53 -10.59 -2.34
CA LYS A 88 4.96 -10.58 -2.67
C LYS A 88 5.58 -9.19 -2.59
N ILE A 89 4.93 -8.16 -3.12
CA ILE A 89 5.40 -6.76 -3.00
C ILE A 89 5.53 -6.38 -1.52
N ALA A 90 4.52 -6.69 -0.70
CA ALA A 90 4.57 -6.32 0.70
C ALA A 90 5.74 -6.97 1.43
N LYS A 91 6.02 -8.24 1.14
CA LYS A 91 7.17 -8.97 1.66
C LYS A 91 8.50 -8.39 1.17
N ASP A 92 8.66 -8.23 -0.14
CA ASP A 92 9.94 -7.88 -0.76
C ASP A 92 10.32 -6.40 -0.59
N VAL A 93 9.35 -5.52 -0.25
CA VAL A 93 9.55 -4.07 -0.15
C VAL A 93 9.38 -3.53 1.26
N PHE A 94 8.38 -4.00 2.02
CA PHE A 94 8.05 -3.42 3.33
C PHE A 94 8.49 -4.28 4.51
N GLU A 95 8.91 -5.53 4.27
CA GLU A 95 9.34 -6.48 5.30
C GLU A 95 10.78 -6.99 5.07
N SER A 96 11.47 -6.46 4.06
CA SER A 96 12.83 -6.84 3.63
C SER A 96 13.95 -6.23 4.47
#